data_AF-A0A2V6CM69-F1
#
_entry.id   AF-A0A2V6CM69-F1
#
_cell.length_a   1.000
_cell.length_b   1.000
_cell.length_c   1.000
_cell.angle_alpha   90.00
_cell.angle_beta   90.00
_cell.angle_gamma   90.00
#
_symmetry.space_group_name_H-M   'P 1'
#
loop_
_entity.id
_entity.type
_entity.pdbx_description
1 polymer ?
#
loop_
_entity_poly.entity_id
_entity_poly.type
_entity_poly.pdbx_seq_one_letter_code
_entity_poly.pdbx_strand_id
1 'polypeptide(L)'
;MSDTYVPLISSGVAGPLGVVHLPRLWQKVSLEERAKLASGYPAVGKGFDAMTLAALGLQEQAVRDYIKNNKPTYPQFEAWVKKNAKSLTREAIDKHNAAVRGYNHDDETRKSILSACGIADDASAPKGGVNLNNLEDWHEFHQAVLK
;
A
#
# COMPACT_ATOMS: atom_id res chain seq x y z
N MET A 1 8.52 -23.09 9.49
CA MET A 1 8.20 -22.18 8.37
C MET A 1 7.63 -20.91 9.01
N SER A 2 8.18 -19.74 8.72
CA SER A 2 7.58 -18.49 9.22
C SER A 2 6.45 -18.13 8.27
N ASP A 3 5.22 -18.14 8.75
CA ASP A 3 4.07 -17.70 7.95
C ASP A 3 4.29 -16.24 7.55
N THR A 4 4.34 -16.01 6.23
CA THR A 4 4.31 -14.68 5.65
C THR A 4 2.86 -14.27 5.40
N TYR A 5 2.61 -12.98 5.28
CA TYR A 5 1.26 -12.44 5.16
C TYR A 5 1.15 -11.54 3.93
N VAL A 6 0.05 -11.71 3.22
CA VAL A 6 -0.40 -10.81 2.16
C VAL A 6 -0.91 -9.52 2.81
N PRO A 7 -0.42 -8.33 2.41
CA PRO A 7 -0.88 -7.06 2.96
C PRO A 7 -2.29 -6.72 2.43
N LEU A 8 -3.35 -7.24 3.05
CA LEU A 8 -4.72 -7.13 2.55
C LEU A 8 -5.39 -5.75 2.70
N ILE A 9 -4.76 -4.76 3.33
CA ILE A 9 -5.33 -3.43 3.43
C ILE A 9 -5.25 -2.75 2.05
N SER A 10 -6.41 -2.42 1.45
CA SER A 10 -6.46 -1.76 0.15
C SER A 10 -5.71 -0.43 0.12
N SER A 11 -5.04 -0.15 -1.01
CA SER A 11 -4.45 1.17 -1.31
C SER A 11 -5.48 2.31 -1.34
N GLY A 12 -6.77 2.01 -1.50
CA GLY A 12 -7.85 3.01 -1.55
C GLY A 12 -8.38 3.45 -0.17
N VAL A 13 -7.98 2.79 0.91
CA VAL A 13 -8.48 3.06 2.26
C VAL A 13 -7.66 4.15 2.94
N ALA A 14 -8.35 5.02 3.68
CA ALA A 14 -7.76 6.04 4.52
C ALA A 14 -8.11 5.83 5.99
N GLY A 15 -7.20 6.22 6.89
CA GLY A 15 -7.46 6.36 8.31
C GLY A 15 -8.02 7.74 8.69
N PRO A 16 -8.08 8.06 9.99
CA PRO A 16 -8.51 9.35 10.52
C PRO A 16 -7.85 10.60 9.91
N LEU A 17 -6.59 10.55 9.45
CA LEU A 17 -5.95 11.67 8.75
C LEU A 17 -6.49 11.87 7.33
N GLY A 18 -7.29 10.94 6.80
CA GLY A 18 -7.87 11.04 5.47
C GLY A 18 -6.88 10.76 4.34
N VAL A 19 -5.66 10.29 4.63
CA VAL A 19 -4.62 9.97 3.65
C VAL A 19 -4.82 8.53 3.16
N VAL A 20 -5.21 8.35 1.90
CA VAL A 20 -5.32 7.01 1.31
C VAL A 20 -3.95 6.35 1.21
N HIS A 21 -3.94 5.02 1.21
CA HIS A 21 -2.75 4.17 1.18
C HIS A 21 -1.89 4.21 2.46
N LEU A 22 -2.03 5.22 3.33
CA LEU A 22 -1.30 5.27 4.61
C LEU A 22 -1.54 4.03 5.52
N PRO A 23 -2.78 3.50 5.65
CA PRO A 23 -3.01 2.21 6.32
C PRO A 23 -2.25 1.04 5.70
N ARG A 24 -2.21 0.94 4.36
CA ARG A 24 -1.49 -0.13 3.66
C ARG A 24 0.02 -0.01 3.83
N LEU A 25 0.56 1.20 3.72
CA LEU A 25 1.97 1.49 3.96
C LEU A 25 2.41 1.00 5.34
N TRP A 26 1.63 1.32 6.39
CA TRP A 26 1.89 0.84 7.75
C TRP A 26 1.94 -0.69 7.83
N GLN A 27 0.96 -1.38 7.25
CA GLN A 27 0.91 -2.83 7.27
C GLN A 27 2.10 -3.44 6.54
N LYS A 28 2.40 -2.96 5.31
CA LYS A 28 3.53 -3.44 4.51
C LYS A 28 4.85 -3.31 5.26
N VAL A 29 5.16 -2.12 5.75
CA VAL A 29 6.42 -1.87 6.49
C VAL A 29 6.46 -2.67 7.78
N SER A 30 5.34 -2.81 8.49
CA SER A 30 5.27 -3.64 9.71
C SER A 30 5.54 -5.11 9.44
N LEU A 31 5.06 -5.65 8.32
CA LEU A 31 5.33 -7.02 7.90
C LEU A 31 6.78 -7.18 7.44
N GLU A 32 7.30 -6.23 6.66
CA GLU A 32 8.68 -6.21 6.16
C GLU A 32 9.70 -6.21 7.31
N GLU A 33 9.57 -5.30 8.27
CA GLU A 33 10.46 -5.19 9.44
C GLU A 33 10.39 -6.41 10.38
N ARG A 34 9.42 -7.30 10.15
CA ARG A 34 9.24 -8.54 10.88
C ARG A 34 9.63 -9.77 10.06
N ALA A 35 10.16 -9.59 8.84
CA ALA A 35 10.42 -10.67 7.88
C ALA A 35 9.18 -11.56 7.65
N LYS A 36 8.01 -10.92 7.61
CA LYS A 36 6.69 -11.53 7.51
C LYS A 36 5.89 -11.06 6.29
N LEU A 37 6.48 -10.22 5.43
CA LEU A 37 5.85 -9.84 4.17
C LEU A 37 5.91 -11.00 3.18
N ALA A 38 4.80 -11.29 2.49
CA ALA A 38 4.76 -12.31 1.45
C ALA A 38 5.74 -11.97 0.30
N SER A 39 6.41 -12.98 -0.28
CA SER A 39 7.53 -12.79 -1.22
C SER A 39 7.16 -12.12 -2.54
N GLY A 40 5.88 -12.18 -2.95
CA GLY A 40 5.38 -11.48 -4.12
C GLY A 40 5.26 -9.96 -3.95
N TYR A 41 5.41 -9.45 -2.72
CA TYR A 41 5.21 -8.04 -2.43
C TYR A 41 6.55 -7.30 -2.32
N PRO A 42 6.74 -6.19 -3.06
CA PRO A 42 7.94 -5.40 -2.94
C PRO A 42 7.99 -4.71 -1.56
N ALA A 43 9.20 -4.59 -1.04
CA ALA A 43 9.52 -3.71 0.08
C ALA A 43 9.04 -2.27 -0.18
N VAL A 44 8.95 -1.48 0.88
CA VAL A 44 8.67 -0.04 0.78
C VAL A 44 9.65 0.66 -0.18
N GLY A 45 9.19 1.65 -0.95
CA GLY A 45 10.07 2.57 -1.69
C GLY A 45 9.70 2.86 -3.15
N LYS A 46 8.68 2.22 -3.72
CA LYS A 46 8.17 2.52 -5.08
C LYS A 46 6.65 2.63 -5.11
N GLY A 47 6.11 3.10 -6.25
CA GLY A 47 4.67 3.19 -6.48
C GLY A 47 3.94 4.01 -5.41
N PHE A 48 2.81 3.50 -4.94
CA PHE A 48 1.99 4.20 -3.93
C PHE A 48 2.71 4.46 -2.60
N ASP A 49 3.69 3.62 -2.22
CA ASP A 49 4.48 3.87 -1.01
C ASP A 49 5.29 5.15 -1.17
N ALA A 50 6.04 5.28 -2.27
CA ALA A 50 6.82 6.48 -2.59
C ALA A 50 5.93 7.73 -2.76
N MET A 51 4.78 7.60 -3.44
CA MET A 51 3.81 8.69 -3.59
C MET A 51 3.33 9.22 -2.23
N THR A 52 2.99 8.31 -1.32
CA THR A 52 2.48 8.66 0.02
C THR A 52 3.57 9.29 0.89
N LEU A 53 4.78 8.73 0.89
CA LEU A 53 5.92 9.30 1.62
C LEU A 53 6.27 10.70 1.11
N ALA A 54 6.33 10.88 -0.22
CA ALA A 54 6.62 12.17 -0.84
C ALA A 54 5.54 13.21 -0.54
N ALA A 55 4.26 12.85 -0.64
CA ALA A 55 3.15 13.76 -0.34
C ALA A 55 3.16 14.25 1.11
N LEU A 56 3.55 13.38 2.05
CA LEU A 56 3.65 13.71 3.47
C LEU A 56 4.99 14.38 3.84
N GLY A 57 5.96 14.42 2.93
CA GLY A 57 7.33 14.86 3.21
C GLY A 57 8.04 14.01 4.26
N LEU A 58 7.74 12.71 4.30
CA LEU A 58 8.35 11.75 5.21
C LEU A 58 9.54 11.05 4.56
N GLN A 59 10.61 10.87 5.33
CA GLN A 59 11.76 10.07 4.93
C GLN A 59 11.47 8.59 5.14
N GLU A 60 11.71 7.76 4.12
CA GLU A 60 11.45 6.32 4.16
C GLU A 60 12.14 5.65 5.36
N GLN A 61 13.44 5.92 5.55
CA GLN A 61 14.20 5.33 6.65
C GLN A 61 13.62 5.71 8.03
N ALA A 62 13.15 6.94 8.21
CA ALA A 62 12.53 7.37 9.47
C ALA A 62 11.22 6.61 9.76
N VAL A 63 10.44 6.32 8.72
CA VAL A 63 9.22 5.50 8.82
C VAL A 63 9.58 4.05 9.19
N ARG A 64 10.56 3.45 8.49
CA ARG A 64 11.04 2.10 8.75
C ARG A 64 11.56 1.98 10.18
N ASP A 65 12.44 2.89 10.61
CA ASP A 65 13.01 2.91 11.96
C ASP A 65 11.94 3.05 13.04
N TYR A 66 10.98 3.95 12.85
CA TYR A 66 9.89 4.11 13.81
C TYR A 66 9.07 2.83 13.95
N ILE A 67 8.66 2.22 12.83
CA ILE A 67 7.86 0.98 12.84
C ILE A 67 8.65 -0.18 13.45
N LYS A 68 9.91 -0.37 13.04
CA LYS A 68 10.79 -1.43 13.54
C LYS A 68 10.99 -1.36 15.05
N ASN A 69 11.28 -0.17 15.57
CA ASN A 69 11.65 0.02 16.97
C ASN A 69 10.42 0.04 17.89
N ASN A 70 9.28 0.53 17.42
CA ASN A 70 8.10 0.76 18.27
C ASN A 70 6.97 -0.25 18.07
N LYS A 71 6.94 -0.96 16.94
CA LYS A 71 5.85 -1.88 16.56
C LYS A 71 4.45 -1.26 16.78
N PRO A 72 4.22 -0.05 16.24
CA PRO A 72 3.03 0.72 16.56
C PRO A 72 1.78 0.03 16.00
N THR A 73 0.67 0.12 16.72
CA THR A 73 -0.66 0.00 16.13
C THR A 73 -0.87 1.06 15.05
N TYR A 74 -1.82 0.87 14.13
CA TYR A 74 -2.09 1.87 13.11
C TYR A 74 -2.40 3.27 13.69
N PRO A 75 -3.26 3.43 14.72
CA PRO A 75 -3.49 4.75 15.32
C PRO A 75 -2.23 5.39 15.94
N GLN A 76 -1.34 4.59 16.53
CA GLN A 76 -0.06 5.10 17.05
C GLN A 76 0.86 5.57 15.92
N PHE A 77 0.93 4.81 14.83
CA PHE A 77 1.67 5.20 13.63
C PHE A 77 1.10 6.48 13.01
N GLU A 78 -0.22 6.56 12.87
CA GLU A 78 -0.88 7.73 12.30
C GLU A 78 -0.69 8.98 13.19
N ALA A 79 -0.71 8.82 14.51
CA ALA A 79 -0.37 9.90 15.45
C ALA A 79 1.10 10.33 15.32
N TRP A 80 2.02 9.40 15.04
CA TRP A 80 3.42 9.74 14.74
C TRP A 80 3.54 10.47 13.40
N VAL A 81 2.83 10.03 12.35
CA VAL A 81 2.77 10.72 11.06
C VAL A 81 2.27 12.15 11.23
N LYS A 82 1.20 12.35 12.03
CA LYS A 82 0.66 13.68 12.34
C LYS A 82 1.70 14.64 12.91
N LYS A 83 2.66 14.13 13.68
CA LYS A 83 3.73 14.92 14.32
C LYS A 83 4.94 15.16 13.42
N ASN A 84 5.23 14.25 12.49
CA ASN A 84 6.51 14.22 11.77
C ASN A 84 6.38 14.61 10.28
N ALA A 85 5.19 14.48 9.69
CA ALA A 85 4.93 14.88 8.31
C ALA A 85 5.17 16.39 8.12
N LYS A 86 5.70 16.75 6.95
CA LYS A 86 5.95 18.15 6.57
C LYS A 86 4.74 18.78 5.87
N SER A 87 3.81 17.96 5.40
CA SER A 87 2.60 18.41 4.71
C SER A 87 1.39 17.55 5.09
N LEU A 88 0.40 18.19 5.71
CA LEU A 88 -0.89 17.59 6.12
C LEU A 88 -2.05 18.57 5.90
N THR A 89 -1.90 19.56 5.02
CA THR A 89 -3.02 20.45 4.70
C THR A 89 -4.11 19.67 3.96
N ARG A 90 -5.33 20.17 4.03
CA ARG A 90 -6.45 19.55 3.32
C ARG A 90 -6.19 19.46 1.82
N GLU A 91 -5.62 20.50 1.21
CA GLU A 91 -5.32 20.49 -0.22
C GLU A 91 -4.24 19.44 -0.57
N ALA A 92 -3.21 19.31 0.25
CA ALA A 92 -2.16 18.32 0.03
C ALA A 92 -2.70 16.88 0.12
N ILE A 93 -3.57 16.61 1.10
CA ILE A 93 -4.23 15.32 1.27
C ILE A 93 -5.16 15.03 0.09
N ASP A 94 -5.99 16.00 -0.32
CA ASP A 94 -6.90 15.82 -1.44
C ASP A 94 -6.16 15.61 -2.77
N LYS A 95 -5.04 16.32 -2.99
CA LYS A 95 -4.16 16.13 -4.16
C LYS A 95 -3.54 14.72 -4.17
N HIS A 96 -2.99 14.27 -3.04
CA HIS A 96 -2.44 12.91 -2.91
C HIS A 96 -3.51 11.85 -3.18
N ASN A 97 -4.67 12.00 -2.55
CA ASN A 97 -5.78 11.07 -2.69
C ASN A 97 -6.28 10.97 -4.13
N ALA A 98 -6.36 12.10 -4.84
CA ALA A 98 -6.70 12.13 -6.26
C ALA A 98 -5.63 11.43 -7.10
N ALA A 99 -4.35 11.65 -6.82
CA ALA A 99 -3.25 11.01 -7.52
C ALA A 99 -3.27 9.48 -7.35
N VAL A 100 -3.48 8.96 -6.14
CA VAL A 100 -3.59 7.51 -5.89
C VAL A 100 -4.80 6.91 -6.61
N ARG A 101 -5.97 7.57 -6.55
CA ARG A 101 -7.20 7.08 -7.19
C ARG A 101 -7.15 7.12 -8.71
N GLY A 102 -6.44 8.09 -9.28
CA GLY A 102 -6.28 8.27 -10.72
C GLY A 102 -5.09 7.53 -11.32
N TYR A 103 -4.27 6.88 -10.50
CA TYR A 103 -3.08 6.17 -10.97
C TYR A 103 -3.45 4.88 -11.69
N ASN A 104 -2.85 4.67 -12.87
CA ASN A 104 -2.89 3.41 -13.59
C ASN A 104 -1.49 2.79 -13.53
N HIS A 105 -1.43 1.48 -13.31
CA HIS A 105 -0.20 0.73 -13.50
C HIS A 105 0.24 0.80 -14.97
N ASP A 106 1.51 0.53 -15.23
CA ASP A 106 1.97 0.28 -16.58
C ASP A 106 1.27 -0.97 -17.17
N ASP A 107 1.25 -1.03 -18.50
CA ASP A 107 0.47 -2.05 -19.22
C ASP A 107 0.99 -3.47 -18.96
N GLU A 108 2.29 -3.63 -18.69
CA GLU A 108 2.90 -4.92 -18.36
C GLU A 108 2.40 -5.43 -17.00
N THR A 109 2.50 -4.61 -15.97
CA THR A 109 2.01 -4.90 -14.62
C THR A 109 0.52 -5.18 -14.63
N ARG A 110 -0.27 -4.35 -15.32
CA ARG A 110 -1.72 -4.53 -15.47
C ARG A 110 -2.06 -5.88 -16.09
N LYS A 111 -1.43 -6.24 -17.21
CA LYS A 111 -1.67 -7.52 -17.92
C LYS A 111 -1.27 -8.72 -17.08
N SER A 112 -0.15 -8.61 -16.35
CA SER A 112 0.30 -9.65 -15.42
C SER A 112 -0.76 -9.96 -14.36
N ILE A 113 -1.29 -8.91 -13.70
CA ILE A 113 -2.32 -9.05 -12.67
C ILE A 113 -3.60 -9.68 -13.24
N LEU A 114 -4.08 -9.20 -14.40
CA LEU A 114 -5.28 -9.75 -15.03
C LEU A 114 -5.12 -11.23 -15.38
N SER A 115 -3.98 -11.60 -15.96
CA SER A 115 -3.65 -12.98 -16.30
C SER A 115 -3.62 -13.88 -15.07
N ALA A 116 -2.92 -13.48 -14.01
CA ALA A 116 -2.86 -14.20 -12.74
C ALA A 116 -4.24 -14.39 -12.12
N CYS A 117 -5.10 -13.36 -12.20
CA CYS A 117 -6.46 -13.40 -11.68
C CYS A 117 -7.45 -14.14 -12.59
N GLY A 118 -7.05 -14.59 -13.79
CA GLY A 118 -7.95 -15.22 -14.76
C GLY A 118 -9.00 -14.27 -15.36
N ILE A 119 -8.70 -12.98 -15.44
CA ILE A 119 -9.59 -11.94 -15.95
C ILE A 119 -9.22 -11.62 -17.40
N ALA A 120 -10.21 -11.58 -18.29
CA ALA A 120 -10.00 -11.21 -19.70
C ALA A 120 -9.55 -9.74 -19.82
N ASP A 121 -8.54 -9.48 -20.67
CA ASP A 121 -8.08 -8.13 -20.99
C ASP A 121 -8.96 -7.49 -22.07
N ASP A 122 -10.21 -7.19 -21.71
CA ASP A 122 -11.19 -6.54 -22.58
C ASP A 122 -11.60 -5.14 -22.08
N ALA A 123 -12.59 -4.53 -22.73
CA ALA A 123 -13.05 -3.18 -22.40
C ALA A 123 -13.59 -3.03 -20.95
N SER A 124 -13.97 -4.12 -20.31
CA SER A 124 -14.48 -4.15 -18.93
C SER A 124 -13.37 -4.34 -17.88
N ALA A 125 -12.15 -4.68 -18.30
CA ALA A 125 -11.05 -4.95 -17.39
C ALA A 125 -10.66 -3.69 -16.57
N PRO A 126 -10.41 -3.84 -15.26
CA PRO A 126 -10.01 -2.72 -14.42
C PRO A 126 -8.64 -2.18 -14.87
N LYS A 127 -8.52 -0.85 -14.89
CA LYS A 127 -7.28 -0.14 -15.26
C LYS A 127 -6.63 0.58 -14.08
N GLY A 128 -7.44 1.00 -13.10
CA GLY A 128 -6.96 1.73 -11.93
C GLY A 128 -6.11 0.85 -11.02
N GLY A 129 -4.94 1.36 -10.64
CA GLY A 129 -3.96 0.62 -9.84
C GLY A 129 -4.50 0.14 -8.50
N VAL A 130 -5.42 0.88 -7.88
CA VAL A 130 -6.07 0.47 -6.62
C VAL A 130 -6.91 -0.81 -6.81
N ASN A 131 -7.70 -0.88 -7.88
CA ASN A 131 -8.55 -2.05 -8.15
C ASN A 131 -7.71 -3.27 -8.55
N LEU A 132 -6.65 -3.05 -9.33
CA LEU A 132 -5.71 -4.10 -9.70
C LEU A 132 -4.98 -4.66 -8.47
N ASN A 133 -4.47 -3.80 -7.59
CA ASN A 133 -3.86 -4.25 -6.33
C ASN A 133 -4.84 -5.06 -5.46
N ASN A 134 -6.10 -4.64 -5.38
CA ASN A 134 -7.11 -5.38 -4.62
C ASN A 134 -7.29 -6.81 -5.18
N LEU A 135 -7.39 -6.94 -6.50
CA LEU A 135 -7.54 -8.24 -7.16
C LEU A 135 -6.33 -9.14 -6.94
N GLU A 136 -5.13 -8.59 -7.10
CA GLU A 136 -3.87 -9.28 -6.82
C GLU A 136 -3.83 -9.74 -5.35
N ASP A 137 -4.13 -8.87 -4.39
CA ASP A 137 -4.14 -9.21 -2.96
C ASP A 137 -5.10 -10.34 -2.62
N TRP A 138 -6.31 -10.30 -3.16
CA TRP A 138 -7.30 -11.35 -2.91
C TRP A 138 -6.88 -12.67 -3.55
N HIS A 139 -6.29 -12.61 -4.74
CA HIS A 139 -5.77 -13.78 -5.43
C HIS A 139 -4.60 -14.41 -4.66
N GLU A 140 -3.62 -13.62 -4.26
CA GLU A 140 -2.46 -14.07 -3.47
C GLU A 140 -2.87 -14.62 -2.11
N PHE A 141 -3.83 -13.98 -1.43
CA PHE A 141 -4.39 -14.52 -0.19
C PHE A 141 -5.04 -15.88 -0.41
N HIS A 142 -5.83 -16.03 -1.48
CA HIS A 142 -6.43 -17.32 -1.83
C HIS A 142 -5.34 -18.38 -2.08
N GLN A 143 -4.28 -18.07 -2.83
CA GLN A 143 -3.18 -19.02 -3.06
C GLN A 143 -2.47 -19.41 -1.77
N ALA A 144 -2.27 -18.47 -0.85
CA ALA A 144 -1.48 -18.67 0.35
C ALA A 144 -2.24 -19.37 1.49
N VAL A 145 -3.56 -19.21 1.56
CA VAL A 145 -4.35 -19.60 2.74
C VAL A 145 -5.46 -20.60 2.42
N LEU A 146 -5.99 -20.61 1.20
CA LEU A 146 -7.18 -21.41 0.84
C LEU A 146 -6.90 -22.59 -0.10
N LYS A 147 -5.71 -22.66 -0.70
CA LYS A 147 -5.25 -23.79 -1.52
C LYS A 147 -4.30 -24.69 -0.73
#